data_AF-A0A7X2SQB6-F1
#
_entry.id   AF-A0A7X2SQB6-F1
#
_cell.length_a   1.000
_cell.length_b   1.000
_cell.length_c   1.000
_cell.angle_alpha   90.00
_cell.angle_beta   90.00
_cell.angle_gamma   90.00
#
_symmetry.space_group_name_H-M   'P 1'
#
loop_
_entity.id
_entity.type
_entity.pdbx_description
1 polymer ?
#
loop_
_entity_poly.entity_id
_entity_poly.type
_entity_poly.pdbx_seq_one_letter_code
_entity_poly.pdbx_strand_id
1 'polypeptide(L)'
;MADVLTGVINPSGKLAETWIEKYEDTPSLHHFAGKKRTVEYREGIYIGYRYYQKADVTTAFPFGYGLSYTTFKYSDIDVEADSVSFTVTNTGSILGKEISQLYISAPGKMVFTPKRELKGFAKISLKPGESKRVTIPLDDKAFRYWNVKTNRWEQEEGVYKISVGRSSEDIVLSDEITLKGTSDKKPYDMRKLPHYESGDVQNVGKDEFVKLLGHEIPDGKPDISRNMTLGEMNHARSPLGWLIWAILTGMLNRSLKKGSPDLNLLFQLNMPLRGLAKMTSGMISMGMVDGIVLELRGFWFVGIIKVLVEFVKNIIQNRRLEKRLYNYK
;
A
#
# COMPACT_ATOMS: atom_id res chain seq x y z
N MET A 1 -29.76 -2.49 5.75
CA MET A 1 -30.03 -1.22 5.04
C MET A 1 -31.34 -0.60 5.51
N ALA A 2 -32.46 -1.32 5.44
CA ALA A 2 -33.76 -0.81 5.91
C ALA A 2 -33.69 -0.24 7.34
N ASP A 3 -33.06 -0.94 8.28
CA ASP A 3 -32.90 -0.49 9.68
C ASP A 3 -32.17 0.85 9.83
N VAL A 4 -31.23 1.14 8.94
CA VAL A 4 -30.51 2.43 8.95
C VAL A 4 -31.42 3.51 8.39
N LEU A 5 -32.11 3.25 7.28
CA LEU A 5 -33.03 4.20 6.66
C LEU A 5 -34.23 4.54 7.56
N THR A 6 -34.72 3.58 8.35
CA THR A 6 -35.86 3.76 9.26
C THR A 6 -35.47 4.28 10.65
N GLY A 7 -34.17 4.47 10.93
CA GLY A 7 -33.71 4.97 12.22
C GLY A 7 -33.69 3.93 13.35
N VAL A 8 -34.04 2.67 13.08
CA VAL A 8 -33.88 1.56 14.04
C VAL A 8 -32.41 1.41 14.45
N ILE A 9 -31.49 1.61 13.51
CA ILE A 9 -30.06 1.68 13.74
C ILE A 9 -29.54 3.05 13.34
N ASN A 10 -28.92 3.74 14.30
CA ASN A 10 -28.18 4.98 14.02
C ASN A 10 -26.87 4.67 13.27
N PRO A 11 -26.62 5.23 12.07
CA PRO A 11 -25.39 5.02 11.33
C PRO A 11 -24.17 5.53 12.11
N SER A 12 -23.08 4.77 12.04
CA SER A 12 -21.82 5.06 12.75
C SER A 12 -20.58 4.58 12.00
N GLY A 13 -20.72 4.35 10.69
CA GLY A 13 -19.60 4.06 9.81
C GLY A 13 -18.85 5.34 9.48
N LYS A 14 -17.54 5.22 9.28
CA LYS A 14 -16.70 6.30 8.75
C LYS A 14 -15.95 5.77 7.53
N LEU A 15 -15.70 6.62 6.54
CA LEU A 15 -15.03 6.23 5.30
C LEU A 15 -13.58 5.78 5.58
N ALA A 16 -13.20 4.62 5.03
CA ALA A 16 -11.83 4.12 5.06
C ALA A 16 -10.97 4.67 3.91
N GLU A 17 -11.58 5.37 2.96
CA GLU A 17 -10.96 5.93 1.76
C GLU A 17 -11.50 7.34 1.52
N THR A 18 -10.74 8.17 0.82
CA THR A 18 -11.20 9.48 0.38
C THR A 18 -12.04 9.34 -0.89
N TRP A 19 -13.19 10.00 -0.95
CA TRP A 19 -13.94 10.18 -2.19
C TRP A 19 -13.60 11.52 -2.83
N ILE A 20 -13.05 11.45 -4.03
CA ILE A 20 -12.63 12.60 -4.84
C ILE A 20 -13.80 13.12 -5.68
N GLU A 21 -13.74 14.41 -6.02
CA GLU A 21 -14.71 15.01 -6.93
C GLU A 21 -14.45 14.61 -8.39
N LYS A 22 -13.17 14.60 -8.78
CA LYS A 22 -12.75 14.31 -10.16
C LYS A 22 -11.61 13.29 -10.16
N TYR A 23 -11.59 12.44 -11.19
CA TYR A 23 -10.54 11.43 -11.32
C TYR A 23 -9.16 12.07 -11.53
N GLU A 24 -9.12 13.23 -12.19
CA GLU A 24 -7.92 14.02 -12.45
C GLU A 24 -7.23 14.50 -11.17
N ASP A 25 -7.92 14.53 -10.04
CA ASP A 25 -7.34 14.90 -8.75
C ASP A 25 -6.53 13.75 -8.13
N THR A 26 -6.54 12.55 -8.72
CA THR A 26 -5.84 11.38 -8.17
C THR A 26 -4.31 11.59 -8.19
N PRO A 27 -3.58 11.38 -7.08
CA PRO A 27 -2.13 11.65 -7.03
C PRO A 27 -1.32 10.79 -8.01
N SER A 28 -1.82 9.61 -8.39
CA SER A 28 -1.15 8.68 -9.30
C SER A 28 -1.63 8.77 -10.76
N LEU A 29 -2.39 9.82 -11.12
CA LEU A 29 -3.04 10.01 -12.42
C LEU A 29 -2.17 9.65 -13.63
N HIS A 30 -0.92 10.15 -13.66
CA HIS A 30 -0.03 10.01 -14.82
C HIS A 30 0.79 8.71 -14.82
N HIS A 31 0.92 8.07 -13.66
CA HIS A 31 1.87 6.97 -13.47
C HIS A 31 1.23 5.63 -13.12
N PHE A 32 -0.09 5.60 -12.93
CA PHE A 32 -0.85 4.38 -12.68
C PHE A 32 -1.65 3.89 -13.90
N ALA A 33 -1.76 2.56 -14.00
CA ALA A 33 -2.38 1.78 -15.08
C ALA A 33 -1.82 1.98 -16.51
N GLY A 34 -0.61 2.53 -16.64
CA GLY A 34 0.09 2.62 -17.93
C GLY A 34 0.49 1.25 -18.52
N LYS A 35 0.90 1.24 -19.80
CA LYS A 35 1.38 0.03 -20.51
C LYS A 35 2.81 -0.38 -20.19
N LYS A 36 3.50 0.37 -19.32
CA LYS A 36 4.89 0.08 -18.94
C LYS A 36 4.92 -1.13 -18.00
N ARG A 37 6.03 -1.89 -18.04
CA ARG A 37 6.29 -2.98 -17.10
C ARG A 37 6.38 -2.50 -15.65
N THR A 38 6.88 -1.27 -15.45
CA THR A 38 7.08 -0.67 -14.13
C THR A 38 6.03 0.42 -13.88
N VAL A 39 5.48 0.42 -12.67
CA VAL A 39 4.66 1.50 -12.14
C VAL A 39 5.54 2.36 -11.24
N GLU A 40 5.58 3.66 -11.53
CA GLU A 40 6.40 4.63 -10.80
C GLU A 40 5.53 5.29 -9.72
N TYR A 41 5.77 4.97 -8.45
CA TYR A 41 5.04 5.55 -7.31
C TYR A 41 5.57 6.96 -6.99
N ARG A 42 5.35 7.90 -7.91
CA ARG A 42 5.87 9.26 -7.79
C ARG A 42 5.19 10.05 -6.68
N GLU A 43 3.98 9.66 -6.30
CA GLU A 43 3.25 10.21 -5.16
C GLU A 43 3.91 9.92 -3.81
N GLY A 44 4.78 8.91 -3.73
CA GLY A 44 5.50 8.57 -2.50
C GLY A 44 4.56 8.33 -1.32
N ILE A 45 4.69 9.12 -0.24
CA ILE A 45 3.86 9.00 0.96
C ILE A 45 2.51 9.71 0.83
N TYR A 46 2.32 10.51 -0.23
CA TYR A 46 1.12 11.30 -0.47
C TYR A 46 0.05 10.43 -1.13
N ILE A 47 -0.53 9.53 -0.35
CA ILE A 47 -1.59 8.60 -0.77
C ILE A 47 -2.86 8.88 0.03
N GLY A 48 -4.00 8.94 -0.65
CA GLY A 48 -5.31 9.22 -0.04
C GLY A 48 -5.33 10.61 0.61
N TYR A 49 -5.97 10.75 1.76
CA TYR A 49 -6.08 12.03 2.48
C TYR A 49 -4.73 12.73 2.75
N ARG A 50 -3.62 11.98 2.83
CA ARG A 50 -2.28 12.57 3.00
C ARG A 50 -1.93 13.52 1.87
N TYR A 51 -2.33 13.17 0.64
CA TYR A 51 -2.17 14.01 -0.54
C TYR A 51 -3.14 15.17 -0.53
N TYR A 52 -4.44 14.90 -0.52
CA TYR A 52 -5.47 15.94 -0.70
C TYR A 52 -5.35 17.07 0.34
N GLN A 53 -5.01 16.73 1.58
CA GLN A 53 -4.79 17.73 2.63
C GLN A 53 -3.51 18.54 2.47
N LYS A 54 -2.46 17.94 1.89
CA LYS A 54 -1.16 18.61 1.69
C LYS A 54 -1.21 19.51 0.46
N ALA A 55 -1.81 19.02 -0.62
CA ALA A 55 -1.99 19.72 -1.90
C ALA A 55 -3.19 20.69 -1.90
N ASP A 56 -3.95 20.75 -0.79
CA ASP A 56 -5.15 21.59 -0.63
C ASP A 56 -6.22 21.34 -1.71
N VAL A 57 -6.41 20.06 -2.05
CA VAL A 57 -7.38 19.62 -3.06
C VAL A 57 -8.69 19.26 -2.36
N THR A 58 -9.79 19.84 -2.83
CA THR A 58 -11.13 19.58 -2.28
C THR A 58 -11.59 18.16 -2.57
N THR A 59 -12.20 17.51 -1.58
CA THR A 59 -12.71 16.13 -1.70
C THR A 59 -14.23 16.13 -1.52
N ALA A 60 -14.92 15.24 -2.23
CA ALA A 60 -16.37 15.09 -2.08
C ALA A 60 -16.72 14.59 -0.67
N PHE A 61 -15.96 13.59 -0.19
CA PHE A 61 -16.01 13.18 1.20
C PHE A 61 -14.60 12.79 1.70
N PRO A 62 -14.14 13.38 2.81
CA PRO A 62 -12.80 13.13 3.29
C PRO A 62 -12.67 11.78 3.99
N PHE A 63 -11.42 11.34 4.17
CA PHE A 63 -11.13 10.14 4.94
C PHE A 63 -11.68 10.28 6.37
N GLY A 64 -12.27 9.20 6.88
CA GLY A 64 -12.87 9.18 8.20
C GLY A 64 -14.18 9.97 8.31
N TYR A 65 -14.78 10.44 7.20
CA TYR A 65 -16.08 11.09 7.22
C TYR A 65 -17.22 10.10 7.42
N GLY A 66 -18.25 10.52 8.15
CA GLY A 66 -19.48 9.74 8.30
C GLY A 66 -20.42 10.40 9.31
N LEU A 67 -21.69 10.46 8.93
CA LEU A 67 -22.75 11.11 9.70
C LEU A 67 -23.40 10.14 10.70
N SER A 68 -24.14 10.72 11.63
CA SER A 68 -24.98 10.05 12.61
C SER A 68 -26.31 10.79 12.72
N TYR A 69 -27.35 10.10 13.16
CA TYR A 69 -28.63 10.72 13.51
C TYR A 69 -28.60 11.44 14.87
N THR A 70 -27.47 11.43 15.58
CA THR A 70 -27.23 12.21 16.80
C THR A 70 -25.96 13.05 16.65
N THR A 71 -25.73 13.98 17.57
CA THR A 71 -24.57 14.89 17.56
C THR A 71 -23.64 14.63 18.73
N PHE A 72 -22.34 14.79 18.51
CA PHE A 72 -21.32 14.57 19.54
C PHE A 72 -20.46 15.83 19.77
N LYS A 73 -20.23 16.15 21.05
CA LYS A 73 -19.32 17.20 21.50
C LYS A 73 -18.07 16.57 22.12
N TYR A 74 -16.94 17.24 21.92
CA TYR A 74 -15.63 16.86 22.42
C TYR A 74 -15.11 17.94 23.36
N SER A 75 -14.44 17.55 24.45
CA SER A 75 -13.83 18.48 25.41
C SER A 75 -12.66 17.83 26.16
N ASP A 76 -11.95 18.65 26.94
CA ASP A 76 -10.99 18.21 27.96
C ASP A 76 -9.88 17.30 27.41
N ILE A 77 -9.22 17.75 26.33
CA ILE A 77 -8.06 17.04 25.79
C ILE A 77 -6.91 17.09 26.80
N ASP A 78 -6.23 15.95 26.91
CA ASP A 78 -5.09 15.72 27.77
C ASP A 78 -4.10 14.87 26.99
N VAL A 79 -2.91 15.42 26.74
CA VAL A 79 -1.89 14.81 25.87
C VAL A 79 -0.67 14.43 26.70
N GLU A 80 -0.39 13.13 26.69
CA GLU A 80 0.81 12.54 27.28
C GLU A 80 1.66 11.87 26.19
N ALA A 81 2.88 11.45 26.53
CA ALA A 81 3.79 10.85 25.58
C ALA A 81 3.32 9.47 25.08
N ASP A 82 2.55 8.75 25.90
CA ASP A 82 2.08 7.38 25.67
C ASP A 82 0.56 7.28 25.50
N SER A 83 -0.18 8.39 25.64
CA SER A 83 -1.62 8.38 25.46
C SER A 83 -2.22 9.76 25.19
N VAL A 84 -3.40 9.77 24.58
CA VAL A 84 -4.23 10.98 24.43
C VAL A 84 -5.61 10.68 24.97
N SER A 85 -6.04 11.46 25.95
CA SER A 85 -7.33 11.33 26.61
C SER A 85 -8.22 12.54 26.34
N PHE A 86 -9.52 12.33 26.19
CA PHE A 86 -10.51 13.41 25.98
C PHE A 86 -11.92 12.92 26.33
N THR A 87 -12.84 13.85 26.56
CA THR A 87 -14.25 13.55 26.83
C THR A 87 -15.07 13.65 25.56
N VAL A 88 -15.97 12.68 25.35
CA VAL A 88 -16.98 12.70 24.30
C VAL A 88 -18.37 12.62 24.93
N THR A 89 -19.24 13.54 24.53
CA THR A 89 -20.62 13.64 25.00
C THR A 89 -21.59 13.50 23.84
N ASN A 90 -22.59 12.63 23.98
CA ASN A 90 -23.73 12.62 23.05
C ASN A 90 -24.70 13.73 23.43
N THR A 91 -24.84 14.70 22.53
CA THR A 91 -25.63 15.93 22.72
C THR A 91 -26.99 15.87 22.04
N GLY A 92 -27.28 14.82 21.28
CA GLY A 92 -28.59 14.64 20.65
C GLY A 92 -29.55 13.80 21.50
N SER A 93 -30.69 13.46 20.91
CA SER A 93 -31.84 12.84 21.60
C SER A 93 -31.90 11.32 21.49
N ILE A 94 -31.01 10.69 20.73
CA ILE A 94 -31.00 9.23 20.51
C ILE A 94 -29.64 8.61 20.83
N LEU A 95 -29.62 7.30 21.07
CA LEU A 95 -28.38 6.56 21.22
C LEU A 95 -27.57 6.62 19.91
N GLY A 96 -26.26 6.79 20.04
CA GLY A 96 -25.36 6.79 18.90
C GLY A 96 -24.00 6.20 19.25
N LYS A 97 -23.25 5.84 18.20
CA LYS A 97 -21.86 5.43 18.30
C LYS A 97 -20.99 6.42 17.53
N GLU A 98 -19.90 6.85 18.14
CA GLU A 98 -18.96 7.80 17.54
C GLU A 98 -17.58 7.16 17.42
N ILE A 99 -16.88 7.46 16.33
CA ILE A 99 -15.48 7.09 16.09
C ILE A 99 -14.63 8.35 16.18
N SER A 100 -13.92 8.49 17.28
CA SER A 100 -12.97 9.57 17.50
C SER A 100 -11.63 9.21 16.86
N GLN A 101 -11.07 10.11 16.06
CA GLN A 101 -9.87 9.85 15.27
C GLN A 101 -8.72 10.73 15.77
N LEU A 102 -7.58 10.11 16.09
CA LEU A 102 -6.38 10.76 16.58
C LEU A 102 -5.36 10.91 15.45
N TYR A 103 -4.99 12.16 15.17
CA TYR A 103 -4.04 12.55 14.15
C TYR A 103 -2.82 13.23 14.76
N ILE A 104 -1.65 13.01 14.17
CA ILE A 104 -0.39 13.65 14.55
C ILE A 104 0.19 14.39 13.35
N SER A 105 0.62 15.63 13.56
CA SER A 105 1.37 16.44 12.59
C SER A 105 2.81 16.56 13.07
N ALA A 106 3.77 16.04 12.31
CA ALA A 106 5.18 16.09 12.64
C ALA A 106 5.82 17.46 12.27
N PRO A 107 6.96 17.84 12.87
CA PRO A 107 7.61 19.13 12.60
C PRO A 107 8.01 19.36 11.14
N GLY A 108 8.41 18.31 10.41
CA GLY A 108 8.66 18.37 8.97
C GLY A 108 9.98 19.07 8.57
N LYS A 109 10.99 19.10 9.44
CA LYS A 109 12.33 19.68 9.21
C LYS A 109 13.35 18.64 8.70
N MET A 110 13.11 17.35 8.96
CA MET A 110 13.98 16.23 8.57
C MET A 110 13.52 15.52 7.29
N VAL A 111 12.21 15.38 7.11
CA VAL A 111 11.56 14.74 5.96
C VAL A 111 10.34 15.53 5.54
N PHE A 112 9.92 15.39 4.29
CA PHE A 112 8.59 15.82 3.87
C PHE A 112 7.54 14.95 4.57
N THR A 113 6.48 15.59 5.05
CA THR A 113 5.42 14.94 5.83
C THR A 113 4.04 15.30 5.26
N PRO A 114 3.05 14.42 5.43
CA PRO A 114 1.65 14.80 5.27
C PRO A 114 1.27 15.89 6.28
N LYS A 115 0.19 16.63 5.99
CA LYS A 115 -0.34 17.66 6.91
C LYS A 115 -0.63 17.09 8.30
N ARG A 116 -1.11 15.84 8.36
CA ARG A 116 -1.34 15.04 9.56
C ARG A 116 -1.49 13.57 9.18
N GLU A 117 -1.28 12.67 10.13
CA GLU A 117 -1.44 11.23 9.95
C GLU A 117 -2.27 10.62 11.07
N LEU A 118 -3.22 9.74 10.73
CA LEU A 118 -3.97 8.95 11.70
C LEU A 118 -3.03 8.01 12.46
N LYS A 119 -3.02 8.08 13.79
CA LYS A 119 -2.23 7.22 14.68
C LYS A 119 -3.08 6.36 15.61
N GLY A 120 -4.37 6.65 15.75
CA GLY A 120 -5.29 5.82 16.50
C GLY A 120 -6.73 6.27 16.34
N PHE A 121 -7.67 5.44 16.76
CA PHE A 121 -9.08 5.79 16.82
C PHE A 121 -9.79 4.95 17.88
N ALA A 122 -10.90 5.45 18.40
CA ALA A 122 -11.72 4.74 19.37
C ALA A 122 -13.19 4.87 19.01
N LYS A 123 -13.91 3.75 19.04
CA LYS A 123 -15.36 3.71 18.84
C LYS A 123 -16.08 3.51 20.16
N ILE A 124 -16.96 4.44 20.52
CA ILE A 124 -17.73 4.39 21.76
C ILE A 124 -19.22 4.45 21.49
N SER A 125 -20.02 3.91 22.41
CA SER A 125 -21.49 4.00 22.40
C SER A 125 -21.94 4.91 23.53
N LEU A 126 -22.83 5.86 23.23
CA LEU A 126 -23.33 6.85 24.17
C LEU A 126 -24.85 6.99 24.05
N LYS A 127 -25.55 6.88 25.19
CA LYS A 127 -26.95 7.29 25.34
C LYS A 127 -27.07 8.81 25.24
N PRO A 128 -28.27 9.36 24.99
CA PRO A 128 -28.51 10.81 25.03
C PRO A 128 -27.99 11.44 26.34
N GLY A 129 -27.21 12.51 26.25
CA GLY A 129 -26.61 13.21 27.38
C GLY A 129 -25.44 12.48 28.06
N GLU A 130 -25.15 11.22 27.70
CA GLU A 130 -24.04 10.47 28.29
C GLU A 130 -22.69 11.04 27.84
N SER A 131 -21.75 11.12 28.78
CA SER A 131 -20.36 11.51 28.55
C SER A 131 -19.42 10.37 28.94
N LYS A 132 -18.40 10.10 28.13
CA LYS A 132 -17.33 9.14 28.44
C LYS A 132 -15.98 9.76 28.17
N ARG A 133 -15.01 9.49 29.07
CA ARG A 133 -13.60 9.75 28.80
C ARG A 133 -13.06 8.62 27.93
N VAL A 134 -12.42 8.99 26.84
CA VAL A 134 -11.80 8.11 25.84
C VAL A 134 -10.30 8.29 25.96
N THR A 135 -9.55 7.19 25.93
CA THR A 135 -8.09 7.19 25.92
C THR A 135 -7.62 6.39 24.72
N ILE A 136 -6.79 6.99 23.87
CA ILE A 136 -6.15 6.34 22.74
C ILE A 136 -4.66 6.21 23.08
N PRO A 137 -4.12 4.98 23.20
CA PRO A 137 -2.71 4.78 23.49
C PRO A 137 -1.85 5.18 22.28
N LEU A 138 -0.69 5.77 22.57
CA LEU A 138 0.37 6.05 21.63
C LEU A 138 1.57 5.20 21.99
N ASP A 139 2.13 4.51 21.00
CA ASP A 139 3.42 3.85 21.14
C ASP A 139 4.50 4.63 20.40
N ASP A 140 5.71 4.11 20.50
CA ASP A 140 6.89 4.67 19.85
C ASP A 140 6.74 4.79 18.32
N LYS A 141 5.82 4.04 17.68
CA LYS A 141 5.55 4.11 16.23
C LYS A 141 4.73 5.33 15.85
N ALA A 142 4.06 5.98 16.80
CA ALA A 142 3.21 7.14 16.53
C ALA A 142 3.99 8.33 15.95
N PHE A 143 5.26 8.49 16.33
CA PHE A 143 6.07 9.68 16.05
C PHE A 143 7.22 9.46 15.06
N ARG A 144 7.40 8.21 14.60
CA ARG A 144 8.57 7.83 13.80
C ARG A 144 8.35 7.94 12.30
N TYR A 145 9.43 8.24 11.60
CA TYR A 145 9.57 8.15 10.15
C TYR A 145 10.69 7.18 9.78
N TRP A 146 10.68 6.68 8.54
CA TRP A 146 11.75 5.83 8.04
C TRP A 146 12.88 6.66 7.45
N ASN A 147 14.09 6.54 8.00
CA ASN A 147 15.27 7.22 7.48
C ASN A 147 16.05 6.30 6.54
N VAL A 148 16.01 6.60 5.24
CA VAL A 148 16.69 5.81 4.20
C VAL A 148 18.23 5.86 4.26
N LYS A 149 18.82 6.87 4.93
CA LYS A 149 20.28 6.97 5.10
C LYS A 149 20.80 6.10 6.23
N THR A 150 20.02 5.95 7.31
CA THR A 150 20.40 5.15 8.47
C THR A 150 19.74 3.77 8.46
N ASN A 151 18.77 3.55 7.57
CA ASN A 151 17.99 2.32 7.40
C ASN A 151 17.27 1.90 8.70
N ARG A 152 16.71 2.90 9.41
CA ARG A 152 16.06 2.75 10.72
C ARG A 152 14.84 3.64 10.83
N TRP A 153 13.95 3.27 11.74
CA TRP A 153 12.91 4.17 12.23
C TRP A 153 13.52 5.20 13.17
N GLU A 154 13.21 6.47 12.93
CA GLU A 154 13.73 7.60 13.67
C GLU A 154 12.61 8.57 14.03
N GLN A 155 12.83 9.35 15.09
CA GLN A 155 11.93 10.41 15.55
C GLN A 155 12.61 11.76 15.34
N GLU A 156 11.83 12.75 14.93
CA GLU A 156 12.29 14.11 14.72
C GLU A 156 12.23 14.91 16.03
N GLU A 157 13.19 15.80 16.24
CA GLU A 157 13.11 16.76 17.34
C GLU A 157 12.17 17.92 16.98
N GLY A 158 11.22 18.21 17.86
CA GLY A 158 10.37 19.39 17.72
C GLY A 158 8.99 19.25 18.35
N VAL A 159 8.14 20.18 17.96
CA VAL A 159 6.74 20.28 18.40
C VAL A 159 5.87 19.46 17.46
N TYR A 160 5.21 18.46 17.99
CA TYR A 160 4.23 17.65 17.30
C TYR A 160 2.84 18.15 17.66
N LYS A 161 2.01 18.42 16.65
CA LYS A 161 0.62 18.79 16.86
C LYS A 161 -0.25 17.55 16.95
N ILE A 162 -0.92 17.37 18.07
CA ILE A 162 -1.90 16.33 18.32
C ILE A 162 -3.29 16.88 17.99
N SER A 163 -4.10 16.11 17.28
CA SER A 163 -5.42 16.55 16.83
C SER A 163 -6.42 15.43 16.94
N VAL A 164 -7.55 15.68 17.60
CA VAL A 164 -8.69 14.77 17.65
C VAL A 164 -9.79 15.33 16.76
N GLY A 165 -10.28 14.49 15.85
CA GLY A 165 -11.30 14.86 14.88
C GLY A 165 -12.43 13.85 14.77
N ARG A 166 -13.55 14.32 14.20
CA ARG A 166 -14.67 13.47 13.77
C ARG A 166 -14.42 12.86 12.39
N SER A 167 -13.52 13.46 11.63
CA SER A 167 -12.96 13.02 10.35
C SER A 167 -11.56 13.62 10.18
N SER A 168 -10.87 13.32 9.08
CA SER A 168 -9.56 13.92 8.79
C SER A 168 -9.60 15.44 8.60
N GLU A 169 -10.74 16.01 8.21
CA GLU A 169 -10.94 17.45 7.95
C GLU A 169 -11.75 18.17 9.04
N ASP A 170 -12.57 17.46 9.83
CA ASP A 170 -13.30 18.01 10.99
C ASP A 170 -12.51 17.77 12.29
N ILE A 171 -11.54 18.64 12.58
CA ILE A 171 -10.75 18.62 13.81
C ILE A 171 -11.44 19.46 14.88
N VAL A 172 -11.67 18.86 16.04
CA VAL A 172 -12.46 19.45 17.12
C VAL A 172 -11.65 19.76 18.38
N LEU A 173 -10.55 19.04 18.61
CA LEU A 173 -9.60 19.31 19.69
C LEU A 173 -8.18 19.25 19.13
N SER A 174 -7.30 20.07 19.70
CA SER A 174 -5.87 20.00 19.40
C SER A 174 -5.04 20.44 20.58
N ASP A 175 -3.86 19.84 20.71
CA ASP A 175 -2.83 20.22 21.66
C ASP A 175 -1.46 19.89 21.06
N GLU A 176 -0.38 20.17 21.79
CA GLU A 176 0.99 19.99 21.31
C GLU A 176 1.85 19.22 22.31
N ILE A 177 2.78 18.43 21.79
CA ILE A 177 3.80 17.75 22.58
C ILE A 177 5.18 17.99 21.97
N THR A 178 6.17 18.31 22.81
CA THR A 178 7.56 18.47 22.36
C THR A 178 8.33 17.18 22.60
N LEU A 179 8.94 16.64 21.55
CA LEU A 179 9.69 15.40 21.62
C LEU A 179 11.15 15.61 21.19
N LYS A 180 12.03 14.80 21.78
CA LYS A 180 13.46 14.75 21.42
C LYS A 180 13.68 13.87 20.19
N GLY A 181 14.61 14.29 19.33
CA GLY A 181 14.97 13.55 18.14
C GLY A 181 15.89 12.37 18.44
N THR A 182 15.94 11.39 17.53
CA THR A 182 16.84 10.23 17.65
C THR A 182 18.07 10.31 16.74
N SER A 183 18.13 11.30 15.84
CA SER A 183 19.17 11.40 14.81
C SER A 183 19.19 12.78 14.16
N ASP A 184 20.38 13.26 13.83
CA ASP A 184 20.61 14.50 13.06
C ASP A 184 20.87 14.23 11.57
N LYS A 185 20.88 12.95 11.15
CA LYS A 185 21.20 12.58 9.77
C LYS A 185 20.00 12.78 8.84
N LYS A 186 19.97 13.87 8.09
CA LYS A 186 18.89 14.15 7.13
C LYS A 186 18.89 13.13 5.97
N PRO A 187 17.77 12.45 5.69
CA PRO A 187 17.67 11.52 4.56
C PRO A 187 17.69 12.23 3.20
N TYR A 188 17.11 13.43 3.13
CA TYR A 188 16.89 14.17 1.89
C TYR A 188 17.40 15.61 2.00
N ASP A 189 17.82 16.16 0.86
CA ASP A 189 18.00 17.60 0.66
C ASP A 189 16.69 18.15 0.11
N MET A 190 15.84 18.67 0.99
CA MET A 190 14.47 19.11 0.68
C MET A 190 14.41 20.13 -0.47
N ARG A 191 15.45 20.97 -0.61
CA ARG A 191 15.57 21.96 -1.70
C ARG A 191 15.61 21.32 -3.10
N LYS A 192 15.98 20.03 -3.17
CA LYS A 192 16.02 19.25 -4.41
C LYS A 192 14.72 18.48 -4.67
N LEU A 193 13.77 18.53 -3.75
CA LEU A 193 12.50 17.82 -3.78
C LEU A 193 11.29 18.79 -3.57
N PRO A 194 11.19 19.88 -4.36
CA PRO A 194 10.19 20.93 -4.14
C PRO A 194 8.74 20.43 -4.28
N HIS A 195 8.47 19.46 -5.15
CA HIS A 195 7.12 18.93 -5.34
C HIS A 195 6.69 18.05 -4.16
N TYR A 196 7.63 17.32 -3.56
CA TYR A 196 7.37 16.58 -2.32
C TYR A 196 7.18 17.52 -1.12
N GLU A 197 7.94 18.61 -1.04
CA GLU A 197 7.79 19.59 0.05
C GLU A 197 6.45 20.33 0.00
N SER A 198 6.01 20.69 -1.21
CA SER A 198 4.73 21.37 -1.45
C SER A 198 3.52 20.41 -1.43
N GLY A 199 3.70 19.14 -1.82
CA GLY A 199 2.63 18.17 -2.01
C GLY A 199 2.13 18.07 -3.45
N ASP A 200 2.70 18.83 -4.39
CA ASP A 200 2.37 18.81 -5.82
C ASP A 200 2.95 17.57 -6.54
N VAL A 201 2.52 16.39 -6.11
CA VAL A 201 3.14 15.14 -6.55
C VAL A 201 2.76 14.70 -7.96
N GLN A 202 1.70 15.26 -8.53
CA GLN A 202 1.32 15.00 -9.93
C GLN A 202 2.37 15.55 -10.90
N ASN A 203 3.08 16.61 -10.51
CA ASN A 203 4.07 17.28 -11.35
C ASN A 203 5.52 16.83 -11.08
N VAL A 204 5.73 15.78 -10.29
CA VAL A 204 7.07 15.23 -10.04
C VAL A 204 7.68 14.73 -11.35
N GLY A 205 8.73 15.41 -11.81
CA GLY A 205 9.50 15.04 -12.99
C GLY A 205 10.44 13.85 -12.76
N LYS A 206 11.01 13.30 -13.85
CA LYS A 206 11.95 12.17 -13.81
C LYS A 206 13.16 12.47 -12.90
N ASP A 207 13.78 13.63 -13.07
CA ASP A 207 15.04 13.96 -12.39
C ASP A 207 14.86 14.10 -10.87
N GLU A 208 13.73 14.67 -10.44
CA GLU A 208 13.38 14.77 -9.02
C GLU A 208 13.11 13.38 -8.43
N PHE A 209 12.36 12.55 -9.16
CA PHE A 209 12.10 11.18 -8.73
C PHE A 209 13.38 10.33 -8.62
N VAL A 210 14.31 10.46 -9.57
CA VAL A 210 15.64 9.79 -9.50
C VAL A 210 16.43 10.26 -8.29
N LYS A 211 16.38 11.56 -7.94
CA LYS A 211 17.02 12.09 -6.73
C LYS A 211 16.42 11.52 -5.46
N LEU A 212 15.09 11.32 -5.42
CA LEU A 212 14.41 10.68 -4.30
C LEU A 212 14.85 9.20 -4.16
N LEU A 213 14.86 8.46 -5.27
CA LEU A 213 15.24 7.04 -5.28
C LEU A 213 16.72 6.81 -4.94
N GLY A 214 17.59 7.74 -5.33
CA GLY A 214 19.04 7.57 -5.24
C GLY A 214 19.61 6.62 -6.30
N HIS A 215 18.82 6.23 -7.30
CA HIS A 215 19.23 5.43 -8.45
C HIS A 215 18.36 5.74 -9.68
N GLU A 216 18.83 5.36 -10.87
CA GLU A 216 18.07 5.53 -12.11
C GLU A 216 16.77 4.72 -12.12
N ILE A 217 15.75 5.24 -12.81
CA ILE A 217 14.50 4.51 -13.03
C ILE A 217 14.82 3.28 -13.90
N PRO A 218 14.40 2.07 -13.51
CA PRO A 218 14.59 0.89 -14.35
C PRO A 218 14.02 1.11 -15.75
N ASP A 219 14.74 0.69 -16.79
CA ASP A 219 14.35 0.90 -18.19
C ASP A 219 13.11 0.11 -18.65
N GLY A 220 12.53 -0.69 -17.73
CA GLY A 220 11.33 -1.49 -17.96
C GLY A 220 11.55 -2.67 -18.92
N LYS A 221 12.79 -2.97 -19.33
CA LYS A 221 13.06 -4.10 -20.20
C LYS A 221 12.87 -5.41 -19.44
N PRO A 222 12.25 -6.43 -20.06
CA PRO A 222 12.14 -7.72 -19.43
C PRO A 222 13.50 -8.37 -19.19
N ASP A 223 13.84 -8.57 -17.91
CA ASP A 223 14.93 -9.45 -17.51
C ASP A 223 14.46 -10.91 -17.67
N ILE A 224 15.19 -11.67 -18.49
CA ILE A 224 14.96 -13.11 -18.64
C ILE A 224 15.52 -13.79 -17.39
N SER A 225 14.72 -13.82 -16.33
CA SER A 225 15.02 -14.49 -15.07
C SER A 225 13.82 -15.27 -14.55
N ARG A 226 13.95 -15.86 -13.36
CA ARG A 226 12.86 -16.59 -12.69
C ARG A 226 11.60 -15.74 -12.45
N ASN A 227 11.73 -14.40 -12.52
CA ASN A 227 10.65 -13.44 -12.33
C ASN A 227 10.00 -12.99 -13.64
N MET A 228 10.53 -13.37 -14.81
CA MET A 228 9.85 -13.18 -16.09
C MET A 228 8.49 -13.88 -16.04
N THR A 229 7.45 -13.22 -16.55
CA THR A 229 6.11 -13.81 -16.64
C THR A 229 5.91 -14.55 -17.96
N LEU A 230 4.93 -15.45 -18.02
CA LEU A 230 4.61 -16.15 -19.28
C LEU A 230 4.17 -15.17 -20.39
N GLY A 231 3.52 -14.07 -20.02
CA GLY A 231 3.10 -13.02 -20.95
C GLY A 231 4.25 -12.17 -21.52
N GLU A 232 5.46 -12.30 -20.98
CA GLU A 232 6.65 -11.56 -21.41
C GLU A 232 7.61 -12.40 -22.26
N MET A 233 7.26 -13.67 -22.53
CA MET A 233 8.10 -14.61 -23.27
C MET A 233 8.40 -14.18 -24.72
N ASN A 234 7.68 -13.20 -25.29
CA ASN A 234 8.08 -12.58 -26.57
C ASN A 234 9.44 -11.88 -26.53
N HIS A 235 9.98 -11.59 -25.35
CA HIS A 235 11.32 -11.03 -25.17
C HIS A 235 12.39 -12.10 -25.00
N ALA A 236 12.02 -13.39 -24.97
CA ALA A 236 12.96 -14.49 -24.89
C ALA A 236 13.70 -14.68 -26.21
N ARG A 237 14.93 -15.20 -26.13
CA ARG A 237 15.73 -15.65 -27.28
C ARG A 237 15.42 -17.11 -27.63
N SER A 238 14.16 -17.53 -27.46
CA SER A 238 13.71 -18.92 -27.66
C SER A 238 12.51 -18.95 -28.60
N PRO A 239 12.57 -19.73 -29.70
CA PRO A 239 11.40 -19.99 -30.54
C PRO A 239 10.25 -20.63 -29.77
N LEU A 240 10.55 -21.51 -28.80
CA LEU A 240 9.54 -22.17 -27.96
C LEU A 240 8.86 -21.15 -27.04
N GLY A 241 9.63 -20.26 -26.40
CA GLY A 241 9.09 -19.16 -25.61
C GLY A 241 8.17 -18.26 -26.43
N TRP A 242 8.58 -17.91 -27.65
CA TRP A 242 7.77 -17.10 -28.56
C TRP A 242 6.46 -17.79 -28.96
N LEU A 243 6.50 -19.10 -29.22
CA LEU A 243 5.31 -19.91 -29.52
C LEU A 243 4.33 -19.94 -28.34
N ILE A 244 4.82 -20.22 -27.12
CA ILE A 244 4.00 -20.25 -25.90
C ILE A 244 3.32 -18.89 -25.69
N TRP A 245 4.10 -17.81 -25.81
CA TRP A 245 3.58 -16.45 -25.74
C TRP A 245 2.48 -16.19 -26.77
N ALA A 246 2.70 -16.56 -28.03
CA ALA A 246 1.75 -16.33 -29.12
C ALA A 246 0.42 -17.07 -28.88
N ILE A 247 0.47 -18.30 -28.37
CA ILE A 247 -0.71 -19.10 -28.03
C ILE A 247 -1.49 -18.43 -26.90
N LEU A 248 -0.83 -18.11 -25.77
CA LEU A 248 -1.51 -17.53 -24.60
C LEU A 248 -2.08 -16.14 -24.92
N THR A 249 -1.34 -15.32 -25.66
CA THR A 249 -1.80 -13.99 -26.11
C THR A 249 -2.97 -14.10 -27.08
N GLY A 250 -2.93 -15.08 -27.99
CA GLY A 250 -4.04 -15.37 -28.90
C GLY A 250 -5.32 -15.80 -28.16
N MET A 251 -5.19 -16.64 -27.13
CA MET A 251 -6.30 -17.02 -26.26
C MET A 251 -6.88 -15.80 -25.52
N LEU A 252 -6.01 -14.92 -25.00
CA LEU A 252 -6.45 -13.74 -24.26
C LEU A 252 -7.21 -12.78 -25.18
N ASN A 253 -6.67 -12.51 -26.37
CA ASN A 253 -7.33 -11.65 -27.36
C ASN A 253 -8.69 -12.20 -27.80
N ARG A 254 -8.84 -13.53 -27.91
CA ARG A 254 -10.16 -14.14 -28.19
C ARG A 254 -11.12 -14.01 -27.02
N SER A 255 -10.65 -14.13 -25.79
CA SER A 255 -11.46 -13.94 -24.58
C SER A 255 -11.91 -12.49 -24.42
N LEU A 256 -11.01 -11.51 -24.58
CA LEU A 256 -11.34 -10.09 -24.53
C LEU A 256 -12.39 -9.70 -25.58
N LYS A 257 -12.30 -10.25 -26.81
CA LYS A 257 -13.32 -10.05 -27.85
C LYS A 257 -14.71 -10.59 -27.49
N LYS A 258 -14.80 -11.59 -26.60
CA LYS A 258 -16.06 -12.14 -26.11
C LYS A 258 -16.68 -11.33 -24.97
N GLY A 259 -16.02 -10.25 -24.52
CA GLY A 259 -16.57 -9.31 -23.53
C GLY A 259 -16.26 -9.63 -22.07
N SER A 260 -15.73 -10.82 -21.77
CA SER A 260 -15.23 -11.17 -20.43
C SER A 260 -13.79 -11.68 -20.50
N PRO A 261 -12.84 -11.04 -19.79
CA PRO A 261 -11.49 -11.57 -19.66
C PRO A 261 -11.53 -12.86 -18.82
N ASP A 262 -10.87 -13.91 -19.30
CA ASP A 262 -10.63 -15.12 -18.53
C ASP A 262 -9.60 -14.81 -17.44
N LEU A 263 -10.07 -14.73 -16.19
CA LEU A 263 -9.22 -14.43 -15.04
C LEU A 263 -8.11 -15.46 -14.85
N ASN A 264 -8.36 -16.74 -15.15
CA ASN A 264 -7.35 -17.79 -15.03
C ASN A 264 -6.25 -17.60 -16.06
N LEU A 265 -6.62 -17.18 -17.27
CA LEU A 265 -5.66 -16.87 -18.33
C LEU A 265 -4.83 -15.62 -18.00
N LEU A 266 -5.46 -14.56 -17.48
CA LEU A 266 -4.75 -13.38 -16.99
C LEU A 266 -3.79 -13.72 -15.84
N PHE A 267 -4.21 -14.60 -14.93
CA PHE A 267 -3.35 -15.08 -13.87
C PHE A 267 -2.13 -15.83 -14.43
N GLN A 268 -2.34 -16.76 -15.37
CA GLN A 268 -1.24 -17.51 -16.00
C GLN A 268 -0.26 -16.60 -16.75
N LEU A 269 -0.78 -15.63 -17.52
CA LEU A 269 0.05 -14.67 -18.25
C LEU A 269 0.91 -13.80 -17.32
N ASN A 270 0.38 -13.42 -16.17
CA ASN A 270 1.10 -12.61 -15.18
C ASN A 270 1.88 -13.45 -14.14
N MET A 271 1.78 -14.78 -14.21
CA MET A 271 2.51 -15.67 -13.30
C MET A 271 4.00 -15.69 -13.67
N PRO A 272 4.90 -15.45 -12.70
CA PRO A 272 6.34 -15.56 -12.95
C PRO A 272 6.75 -17.02 -13.14
N LEU A 273 7.84 -17.29 -13.86
CA LEU A 273 8.35 -18.64 -14.10
C LEU A 273 8.61 -19.44 -12.82
N ARG A 274 9.06 -18.80 -11.73
CA ARG A 274 9.19 -19.45 -10.41
C ARG A 274 7.86 -19.97 -9.84
N GLY A 275 6.73 -19.43 -10.29
CA GLY A 275 5.39 -19.90 -9.96
C GLY A 275 5.16 -21.35 -10.39
N LEU A 276 5.76 -21.78 -11.51
CA LEU A 276 5.69 -23.16 -11.99
C LEU A 276 6.22 -24.14 -10.93
N ALA A 277 7.32 -23.81 -10.25
CA ALA A 277 7.85 -24.68 -9.21
C ALA A 277 6.99 -24.72 -7.94
N LYS A 278 6.27 -23.63 -7.65
CA LYS A 278 5.44 -23.53 -6.45
C LYS A 278 4.05 -24.14 -6.61
N MET A 279 3.51 -24.12 -7.82
CA MET A 279 2.10 -24.48 -8.08
C MET A 279 1.91 -25.89 -8.63
N THR A 280 3.00 -26.58 -8.97
CA THR A 280 2.92 -27.91 -9.57
C THR A 280 3.08 -29.05 -8.57
N SER A 281 2.90 -28.77 -7.27
CA SER A 281 2.99 -29.77 -6.18
C SER A 281 4.24 -30.65 -6.27
N GLY A 282 5.38 -30.04 -6.59
CA GLY A 282 6.66 -30.74 -6.72
C GLY A 282 6.92 -31.43 -8.06
N MET A 283 6.04 -31.29 -9.06
CA MET A 283 6.30 -31.81 -10.42
C MET A 283 7.40 -31.01 -11.14
N ILE A 284 7.47 -29.69 -10.93
CA ILE A 284 8.54 -28.82 -11.44
C ILE A 284 9.40 -28.34 -10.26
N SER A 285 10.72 -28.54 -10.34
CA SER A 285 11.66 -28.02 -9.35
C SER A 285 12.17 -26.61 -9.72
N MET A 286 12.74 -25.88 -8.76
CA MET A 286 13.43 -24.61 -9.06
C MET A 286 14.63 -24.80 -9.99
N GLY A 287 15.28 -25.98 -9.96
CA GLY A 287 16.35 -26.33 -10.89
C GLY A 287 15.84 -26.50 -12.33
N MET A 288 14.64 -27.06 -12.51
CA MET A 288 13.99 -27.10 -13.82
C MET A 288 13.63 -25.69 -14.30
N VAL A 289 13.14 -24.82 -13.43
CA VAL A 289 12.90 -23.40 -13.76
C VAL A 289 14.20 -22.72 -14.22
N ASP A 290 15.35 -23.01 -13.61
CA ASP A 290 16.64 -22.49 -14.09
C ASP A 290 17.00 -22.97 -15.48
N GLY A 291 16.70 -24.24 -15.79
CA GLY A 291 16.87 -24.79 -17.13
C GLY A 291 15.98 -24.07 -18.16
N ILE A 292 14.72 -23.82 -17.82
CA ILE A 292 13.79 -23.02 -18.64
C ILE A 292 14.34 -21.60 -18.84
N VAL A 293 14.83 -20.93 -17.79
CA VAL A 293 15.43 -19.58 -17.91
C VAL A 293 16.66 -19.59 -18.82
N LEU A 294 17.53 -20.60 -18.75
CA LEU A 294 18.68 -20.73 -19.65
C LEU A 294 18.26 -20.91 -21.11
N GLU A 295 17.23 -21.72 -21.34
CA GLU A 295 16.64 -21.92 -22.66
C GLU A 295 16.09 -20.59 -23.20
N LEU A 296 15.30 -19.86 -22.41
CA LEU A 296 14.75 -18.56 -22.80
C LEU A 296 15.84 -17.49 -23.02
N ARG A 297 17.02 -17.63 -22.40
CA ARG A 297 18.19 -16.75 -22.63
C ARG A 297 18.94 -17.05 -23.93
N GLY A 298 18.62 -18.15 -24.62
CA GLY A 298 19.29 -18.57 -25.86
C GLY A 298 20.27 -19.72 -25.68
N PHE A 299 20.47 -20.23 -24.46
CA PHE A 299 21.32 -21.40 -24.21
C PHE A 299 20.52 -22.70 -24.38
N TRP A 300 19.89 -22.89 -25.54
CA TRP A 300 18.84 -23.90 -25.74
C TRP A 300 19.25 -25.32 -25.33
N PHE A 301 20.37 -25.81 -25.84
CA PHE A 301 20.87 -27.16 -25.52
C PHE A 301 21.21 -27.31 -24.04
N VAL A 302 21.91 -26.34 -23.47
CA VAL A 302 22.30 -26.36 -22.04
C VAL A 302 21.08 -26.27 -21.14
N GLY A 303 20.11 -25.42 -21.49
CA GLY A 303 18.85 -25.26 -20.79
C GLY A 303 18.03 -26.55 -20.79
N ILE A 304 17.83 -27.16 -21.97
CA ILE A 304 17.11 -28.44 -22.10
C ILE A 304 17.80 -29.55 -21.31
N ILE A 305 19.12 -29.70 -21.46
CA ILE A 305 19.89 -30.69 -20.69
C ILE A 305 19.72 -30.45 -19.19
N LYS A 306 19.78 -29.20 -18.74
CA LYS A 306 19.56 -28.85 -17.33
C LYS A 306 18.15 -29.20 -16.86
N VAL A 307 17.11 -28.91 -17.64
CA VAL A 307 15.73 -29.31 -17.31
C VAL A 307 15.64 -30.82 -17.15
N LEU A 308 16.20 -31.60 -18.07
CA LEU A 308 16.16 -33.06 -18.04
C LEU A 308 16.91 -33.63 -16.83
N VAL A 309 18.10 -33.12 -16.55
CA VAL A 309 18.90 -33.54 -15.38
C VAL A 309 18.16 -33.22 -14.08
N GLU A 310 17.61 -32.01 -13.96
CA GLU A 310 16.88 -31.59 -12.76
C GLU A 310 15.53 -32.32 -12.62
N PHE A 311 14.89 -32.72 -13.72
CA PHE A 311 13.70 -33.56 -13.71
C PHE A 311 13.99 -34.94 -13.11
N VAL A 312 15.06 -35.61 -13.55
CA VAL A 312 15.47 -36.91 -12.98
C VAL A 312 15.81 -36.78 -11.50
N LYS A 313 16.57 -35.74 -11.11
CA LYS A 313 16.87 -35.47 -9.70
C LYS A 313 15.60 -35.25 -8.88
N ASN A 314 14.64 -34.47 -9.40
CA ASN A 314 13.38 -34.17 -8.73
C ASN A 314 12.54 -35.43 -8.49
N ILE A 315 12.45 -36.34 -9.46
CA ILE A 315 11.79 -37.65 -9.28
C ILE A 315 12.43 -38.44 -8.15
N ILE A 316 13.77 -38.51 -8.12
CA ILE A 316 14.49 -39.24 -7.06
C ILE A 316 14.22 -38.60 -5.69
N GLN A 317 14.24 -37.27 -5.60
CA GLN A 317 13.97 -36.53 -4.37
C GLN A 317 12.53 -36.72 -3.88
N ASN A 318 11.54 -36.63 -4.77
CA ASN A 318 10.13 -36.85 -4.44
C ASN A 318 9.90 -38.28 -3.94
N ARG A 319 10.44 -39.30 -4.62
CA ARG A 319 10.36 -40.69 -4.14
C ARG A 319 11.01 -40.89 -2.77
N ARG A 320 12.13 -40.20 -2.49
CA ARG A 320 12.77 -40.24 -1.16
C ARG A 320 11.91 -39.54 -0.11
N LEU A 321 11.28 -38.42 -0.46
CA LEU A 321 10.39 -37.68 0.43
C LEU A 321 9.13 -38.50 0.76
N GLU A 322 8.50 -39.10 -0.25
CA GLU A 322 7.36 -40.02 -0.08
C GLU A 322 7.73 -41.16 0.86
N LYS A 323 8.86 -41.85 0.62
CA LYS A 323 9.36 -42.90 1.52
C LYS A 323 9.54 -42.42 2.96
N ARG A 324 10.05 -41.19 3.18
CA ARG A 324 10.16 -40.61 4.53
C ARG A 324 8.78 -40.38 5.13
N LEU A 325 7.86 -39.77 4.40
CA LEU A 325 6.50 -39.49 4.87
C LEU A 325 5.71 -40.76 5.21
N TYR A 326 5.89 -41.83 4.43
CA TYR A 326 5.28 -43.14 4.72
C TYR A 326 5.90 -43.81 5.95
N ASN A 327 7.19 -43.61 6.23
CA ASN A 327 7.86 -44.15 7.41
C ASN A 327 7.55 -43.37 8.71
N TYR A 328 6.81 -42.27 8.63
CA TYR A 328 6.37 -41.45 9.78
C TYR A 328 4.88 -41.63 10.13
N LYS A 329 4.14 -42.49 9.40
CA LYS A 329 2.78 -42.93 9.74
C LYS A 329 2.81 -44.29 10.41
#